data_AF-A0A150PI73-F1
#
_entry.id   AF-A0A150PI73-F1
#
_cell.length_a   1.000
_cell.length_b   1.000
_cell.length_c   1.000
_cell.angle_alpha   90.00
_cell.angle_beta   90.00
_cell.angle_gamma   90.00
#
_symmetry.space_group_name_H-M   'P 1'
#
loop_
_entity.id
_entity.type
_entity.pdbx_description
1 polymer ?
#
loop_
_entity_poly.entity_id
_entity_poly.type
_entity_poly.pdbx_seq_one_letter_code
_entity_poly.pdbx_strand_id
1 'polypeptide(L)'
;MWNADGTGEPLVLRGSDSPVNSAAFSPDGKRIVTASDDKIVRVWSDLEPLRGIDDPKLWAATTYCMPVERRIDLLRVPEPMARANREACLRRVELARAAAPDTRPDSAAPAATSADR
;
A
#
# COMPACT_ATOMS: atom_id res chain seq x y z
N MET A 1 8.74 2.43 13.02
CA MET A 1 10.13 1.99 12.79
C MET A 1 11.00 3.20 12.66
N TRP A 2 12.24 3.11 13.12
CA TRP A 2 13.22 4.20 13.06
C TRP A 2 14.39 3.75 12.20
N ASN A 3 15.02 4.68 11.49
CA ASN A 3 16.33 4.42 10.91
C ASN A 3 17.35 4.35 12.06
N ALA A 4 18.20 3.34 12.05
CA ALA A 4 19.19 3.12 13.10
C ALA A 4 20.25 4.25 13.16
N ASP A 5 20.44 4.97 12.05
CA ASP A 5 21.30 6.14 11.95
C ASP A 5 20.65 7.43 12.52
N GLY A 6 19.39 7.35 12.97
CA GLY A 6 18.65 8.47 13.55
C GLY A 6 18.15 9.49 12.52
N THR A 7 18.27 9.21 11.22
CA THR A 7 17.82 10.12 10.15
C THR A 7 16.39 9.83 9.71
N GLY A 8 15.74 10.83 9.10
CA GLY A 8 14.41 10.67 8.49
C GLY A 8 13.25 10.57 9.49
N GLU A 9 12.03 10.52 8.95
CA GLU A 9 10.83 10.34 9.76
C GLU A 9 10.57 8.85 10.02
N PRO A 10 10.08 8.49 11.21
CA PRO A 10 9.75 7.12 11.52
C PRO A 10 8.57 6.63 10.68
N LEU A 11 8.69 5.43 10.10
CA LEU A 11 7.56 4.77 9.47
C LEU A 11 6.54 4.34 10.53
N VAL A 12 5.31 4.82 10.41
CA VAL A 12 4.19 4.45 11.30
C VAL A 12 3.27 3.46 10.59
N LEU A 13 3.27 2.20 11.06
CA LEU A 13 2.38 1.14 10.56
C LEU A 13 1.03 1.23 11.28
N ARG A 14 0.02 1.80 10.63
CA ARG A 14 -1.33 1.97 11.19
C ARG A 14 -2.24 0.87 10.68
N GLY A 15 -2.90 0.14 11.59
CA GLY A 15 -3.90 -0.84 11.17
C GLY A 15 -4.42 -1.82 12.23
N SER A 16 -3.85 -1.87 13.43
CA SER A 16 -4.42 -2.63 14.55
C SER A 16 -5.02 -1.68 15.58
N ASP A 17 -6.24 -1.98 16.00
CA ASP A 17 -6.97 -1.23 17.04
C ASP A 17 -6.75 -1.80 18.44
N SER A 18 -5.92 -2.85 18.55
CA SER A 18 -5.54 -3.52 19.81
C SER A 18 -4.02 -3.51 20.01
N PRO A 19 -3.53 -3.72 21.25
CA PRO A 19 -2.10 -3.80 21.53
C PRO A 19 -1.37 -4.82 20.67
N VAL A 20 -0.25 -4.39 20.07
CA VAL A 20 0.67 -5.27 19.35
C VAL A 20 1.66 -5.85 20.37
N ASN A 21 1.65 -7.17 20.50
CA ASN A 21 2.43 -7.88 21.52
C ASN A 21 3.71 -8.50 20.97
N SER A 22 3.82 -8.65 19.64
CA SER A 22 5.01 -9.18 18.99
C SER A 22 5.19 -8.62 17.59
N ALA A 23 6.45 -8.40 17.20
CA ALA A 23 6.84 -8.00 15.86
C ALA A 23 8.15 -8.68 15.45
N ALA A 24 8.25 -9.10 14.19
CA ALA A 24 9.45 -9.70 13.62
C ALA A 24 9.70 -9.23 12.20
N PHE A 25 10.96 -9.01 11.86
CA PHE A 25 11.39 -8.75 10.48
C PHE A 25 11.57 -10.05 9.72
N SER A 26 11.30 -10.04 8.42
CA SER A 26 11.80 -11.09 7.54
C SER A 26 13.33 -11.02 7.45
N PRO A 27 14.03 -12.15 7.22
CA PRO A 27 15.48 -12.16 7.08
C PRO A 27 16.02 -11.28 5.95
N ASP A 28 15.21 -11.05 4.90
CA ASP A 28 15.52 -10.17 3.78
C ASP A 28 15.27 -8.67 4.07
N GLY A 29 14.72 -8.34 5.24
CA GLY A 29 14.39 -6.97 5.66
C GLY A 29 13.22 -6.33 4.90
N LYS A 30 12.57 -7.04 3.98
CA LYS A 30 11.50 -6.48 3.12
C LYS A 30 10.11 -6.52 3.76
N ARG A 31 9.94 -7.31 4.81
CA ARG A 31 8.64 -7.53 5.46
C ARG A 31 8.72 -7.47 6.96
N ILE A 32 7.60 -7.13 7.57
CA ILE A 32 7.39 -7.22 9.02
C ILE A 32 6.10 -7.98 9.27
N VAL A 33 6.13 -8.85 10.27
CA VAL A 33 4.93 -9.48 10.82
C VAL A 33 4.64 -8.88 12.18
N THR A 34 3.38 -8.51 12.42
CA THR A 34 2.89 -8.04 13.72
C THR A 34 1.75 -8.92 14.20
N ALA A 35 1.77 -9.31 15.48
CA ALA A 35 0.69 -10.04 16.14
C ALA A 35 0.07 -9.18 17.24
N SER A 36 -1.26 -9.12 17.27
CA SER A 36 -2.04 -8.25 18.16
C SER A 36 -3.12 -9.04 18.90
N ASP A 37 -3.60 -8.47 20.01
CA ASP A 37 -4.72 -9.01 20.80
C ASP A 37 -6.07 -8.97 20.09
N ASP A 38 -6.16 -8.25 18.96
CA ASP A 38 -7.31 -8.35 18.03
C ASP A 38 -7.39 -9.73 17.34
N LYS A 39 -6.45 -10.64 17.64
CA LYS A 39 -6.30 -11.99 17.07
C LYS A 39 -6.01 -11.97 15.56
N ILE A 40 -5.53 -10.84 15.04
CA ILE A 40 -5.16 -10.68 13.64
C ILE A 40 -3.63 -10.54 13.54
N VAL A 41 -3.04 -11.40 12.73
CA VAL A 41 -1.65 -11.26 12.29
C VAL A 41 -1.63 -10.43 11.01
N ARG A 42 -0.80 -9.38 10.97
CA ARG A 42 -0.64 -8.51 9.81
C ARG A 42 0.77 -8.64 9.24
N VAL A 43 0.87 -8.75 7.92
CA VAL A 43 2.13 -8.76 7.18
C VAL A 43 2.26 -7.45 6.43
N TRP A 44 3.33 -6.72 6.70
CA TRP A 44 3.67 -5.46 6.07
C TRP A 44 4.77 -5.71 5.06
N SER A 45 4.54 -5.43 3.78
CA SER A 45 5.49 -5.67 2.68
C SER A 45 5.92 -4.42 1.93
N ASP A 46 5.32 -3.27 2.24
CA ASP A 46 5.62 -1.99 1.62
C ASP A 46 6.07 -0.99 2.70
N LEU A 47 7.32 -1.18 3.16
CA LEU A 47 7.89 -0.47 4.31
C LEU A 47 8.49 0.90 3.95
N GLU A 48 8.37 1.36 2.71
CA GLU A 48 8.85 2.70 2.39
C GLU A 48 7.83 3.74 2.86
N PRO A 49 8.27 4.80 3.58
CA PRO A 49 7.38 5.89 3.97
C PRO A 49 6.72 6.54 2.76
N LEU A 50 5.45 6.90 2.89
CA LEU A 50 4.78 7.75 1.91
C LEU A 50 5.49 9.12 1.88
N ARG A 51 5.90 9.53 0.69
CA ARG A 51 6.59 10.82 0.44
C ARG A 51 5.64 12.02 0.41
N GLY A 52 4.35 11.79 0.63
CA GLY A 52 3.29 12.82 0.65
C GLY A 52 2.00 12.35 -0.04
N ILE A 53 1.02 13.25 -0.16
CA ILE A 53 -0.28 12.95 -0.80
C ILE A 53 -0.17 12.66 -2.30
N ASP A 54 0.91 13.08 -2.94
CA ASP A 54 1.19 12.80 -4.35
C ASP A 54 2.09 11.56 -4.54
N ASP A 55 2.37 10.79 -3.49
CA ASP A 55 3.14 9.55 -3.59
C ASP A 55 2.40 8.50 -4.45
N PRO A 56 3.01 7.97 -5.52
CA PRO A 56 2.41 6.93 -6.36
C PRO A 56 1.90 5.71 -5.59
N LYS A 57 2.53 5.34 -4.47
CA LYS A 57 2.11 4.21 -3.63
C LYS A 57 0.72 4.40 -3.02
N LEU A 58 0.36 5.65 -2.70
CA LEU A 58 -0.97 5.98 -2.18
C LEU A 58 -2.08 5.69 -3.21
N TRP A 59 -1.81 6.00 -4.47
CA TRP A 59 -2.76 5.83 -5.58
C TRP A 59 -2.78 4.39 -6.13
N ALA A 60 -1.68 3.66 -5.98
CA ALA A 60 -1.64 2.22 -6.27
C ALA A 60 -2.45 1.42 -5.23
N ALA A 61 -2.37 1.80 -3.95
CA ALA A 61 -3.10 1.14 -2.86
C ALA A 61 -4.59 1.50 -2.81
N THR A 62 -4.95 2.74 -3.17
CA THR A 62 -6.33 3.23 -3.12
C THR A 62 -6.82 3.63 -4.50
N THR A 63 -7.62 2.76 -5.11
CA THR A 63 -8.23 3.01 -6.44
C THR A 63 -9.49 3.87 -6.36
N TYR A 64 -9.85 4.32 -5.16
CA TYR A 64 -11.11 5.02 -4.92
C TYR A 64 -11.04 6.48 -5.38
N CYS A 65 -11.38 6.70 -6.64
CA CYS A 65 -11.72 8.03 -7.13
C CYS A 65 -13.20 8.32 -6.85
N MET A 66 -13.47 9.14 -5.82
CA MET A 66 -14.85 9.50 -5.43
C MET A 66 -15.71 9.90 -6.64
N PRO A 67 -16.87 9.27 -6.87
CA PRO A 67 -17.75 9.53 -8.01
C PRO A 67 -18.19 10.98 -8.12
N VAL A 68 -18.56 11.40 -9.34
CA VAL A 68 -18.94 12.79 -9.64
C VAL A 68 -20.16 13.19 -8.80
N GLU A 69 -21.12 12.29 -8.69
CA GLU A 69 -22.38 12.45 -7.96
C GLU A 69 -22.09 12.67 -6.48
N ARG A 70 -21.23 11.83 -5.88
CA ARG A 70 -20.81 11.98 -4.48
C ARG A 70 -20.11 13.30 -4.21
N ARG A 71 -19.36 13.85 -5.17
CA ARG A 71 -18.70 15.16 -5.03
C ARG A 71 -19.71 16.32 -5.08
N ILE A 72 -20.74 16.20 -5.89
CA ILE A 72 -21.83 17.18 -5.94
C ILE A 72 -22.61 17.12 -4.62
N ASP A 73 -23.03 15.93 -4.21
CA ASP A 73 -23.91 15.75 -3.07
C ASP A 73 -23.24 16.05 -1.72
N LEU A 74 -22.01 15.55 -1.52
CA LEU A 74 -21.32 15.64 -0.22
C LEU A 74 -20.43 16.87 -0.10
N LEU A 75 -19.79 17.28 -1.20
CA LEU A 75 -18.79 18.36 -1.20
C LEU A 75 -19.31 19.65 -1.86
N ARG A 76 -20.53 19.63 -2.42
CA ARG A 76 -21.15 20.77 -3.10
C ARG A 76 -20.27 21.36 -4.22
N VAL A 77 -19.52 20.50 -4.91
CA VAL A 77 -18.66 20.88 -6.03
C VAL A 77 -19.49 20.97 -7.32
N PRO A 78 -19.39 22.03 -8.14
CA PRO A 78 -20.06 22.11 -9.43
C PRO A 78 -19.70 20.94 -10.35
N GLU A 79 -20.67 20.42 -11.10
CA GLU A 79 -20.52 19.23 -11.94
C GLU A 79 -19.31 19.27 -12.90
N PRO A 80 -18.98 20.40 -13.58
CA PRO A 80 -17.78 20.48 -14.41
C PRO A 80 -16.48 20.27 -13.63
N MET A 81 -16.38 20.86 -12.43
CA MET A 81 -15.22 20.68 -11.54
C MET A 81 -15.18 19.26 -10.97
N ALA A 82 -16.33 18.68 -10.62
CA ALA A 82 -16.40 17.31 -10.12
C ALA A 82 -15.92 16.29 -11.15
N ARG A 83 -16.27 16.48 -12.44
CA ARG A 83 -15.72 15.70 -13.56
C ARG A 83 -14.20 15.85 -13.68
N ALA A 84 -13.70 17.08 -13.72
CA ALA A 84 -12.26 17.35 -13.84
C ALA A 84 -11.47 16.72 -12.68
N ASN A 85 -12.00 16.80 -11.46
CA ASN A 85 -11.40 16.17 -10.28
C ASN A 85 -11.35 14.65 -10.38
N ARG A 86 -12.42 14.01 -10.89
CA ARG A 86 -12.45 12.57 -11.09
C ARG A 86 -11.46 12.13 -12.15
N GLU A 87 -11.38 12.86 -13.27
CA GLU A 87 -10.43 12.58 -14.34
C GLU A 87 -8.98 12.72 -13.86
N ALA A 88 -8.66 13.79 -13.12
CA ALA A 88 -7.33 13.98 -12.54
C ALA A 88 -6.93 12.83 -11.60
N CYS A 89 -7.86 12.36 -10.76
CA CYS A 89 -7.63 11.21 -9.89
C CYS A 89 -7.35 9.94 -10.71
N LEU A 90 -8.21 9.63 -11.70
CA LEU A 90 -8.06 8.42 -12.51
C LEU A 90 -6.73 8.40 -13.28
N ARG A 91 -6.28 9.55 -13.79
CA ARG A 91 -4.94 9.66 -14.41
C ARG A 91 -3.81 9.33 -13.44
N ARG A 92 -3.88 9.80 -12.19
CA ARG A 92 -2.85 9.50 -11.18
C ARG A 92 -2.82 8.01 -10.83
N VAL A 93 -3.98 7.38 -10.70
CA VAL A 93 -4.08 5.93 -10.46
C VAL A 93 -3.48 5.14 -11.63
N GLU A 94 -3.77 5.53 -12.87
CA GLU A 94 -3.23 4.86 -14.06
C GLU A 94 -1.70 5.00 -14.15
N LEU A 95 -1.18 6.22 -13.97
CA LEU A 95 0.26 6.47 -13.95
C LEU A 95 0.96 5.68 -12.83
N ALA A 96 0.35 5.61 -11.64
CA ALA A 96 0.89 4.85 -10.52
C ALA A 96 0.93 3.34 -10.81
N ARG A 97 -0.11 2.78 -11.45
CA ARG A 97 -0.14 1.38 -11.88
C ARG A 97 0.91 1.07 -12.94
N ALA A 98 1.08 1.96 -13.92
CA ALA A 98 2.09 1.80 -14.96
C ALA A 98 3.52 1.87 -14.41
N ALA A 99 3.75 2.63 -13.33
CA ALA A 99 5.04 2.76 -12.68
C ALA A 99 5.33 1.67 -11.62
N ALA A 100 4.31 0.94 -11.16
CA ALA A 100 4.48 -0.12 -10.18
C ALA A 100 5.13 -1.36 -10.85
N PRO A 101 6.24 -1.89 -10.32
CA PRO A 101 6.80 -3.15 -10.82
C PRO A 101 5.78 -4.28 -10.64
N ASP A 102 5.73 -5.20 -11.59
CA ASP A 102 4.81 -6.35 -11.61
C ASP A 102 5.02 -7.23 -10.37
N THR A 103 4.28 -6.96 -9.29
CA THR A 103 4.24 -7.80 -8.09
C THR A 103 3.20 -8.91 -8.26
N ARG A 104 3.21 -9.59 -9.41
CA ARG A 104 2.43 -10.83 -9.56
C ARG A 104 3.13 -11.93 -8.75
N PRO A 105 2.46 -12.59 -7.80
CA PRO A 105 3.08 -13.63 -6.98
C PRO A 105 3.24 -14.98 -7.70
N ASP A 106 2.93 -15.08 -9.00
CA ASP A 106 2.97 -16.36 -9.73
C ASP A 106 3.90 -16.32 -10.94
N SER A 107 5.19 -16.53 -10.68
CA SER A 107 6.12 -17.12 -11.66
C SER A 107 7.28 -17.82 -10.97
N ALA A 108 7.01 -18.54 -9.87
CA ALA A 108 7.84 -19.68 -9.51
C ALA A 108 7.48 -20.82 -10.48
N ALA A 109 8.28 -20.97 -11.54
CA ALA A 109 8.24 -22.15 -12.40
C ALA A 109 8.34 -23.42 -11.53
N PRO A 110 7.62 -24.51 -11.86
CA PRO A 110 7.89 -25.78 -11.22
C PRO A 110 9.28 -26.24 -11.67
N ALA A 111 10.24 -26.27 -10.74
CA ALA A 111 11.50 -26.97 -10.98
C ALA A 111 11.19 -28.46 -11.17
N ALA A 112 11.48 -28.96 -12.36
CA ALA A 112 11.42 -30.36 -12.70
C ALA A 112 12.47 -31.18 -11.93
N THR A 113 11.98 -32.30 -11.37
CA THR A 113 12.56 -33.65 -11.29
C THR A 113 14.07 -33.85 -11.17
N SER A 114 14.51 -34.58 -10.14
CA SER A 114 15.35 -35.77 -10.32
C SER A 114 15.23 -36.73 -9.14
N ALA A 115 14.86 -37.97 -9.44
CA ALA A 115 14.99 -39.12 -8.56
C ALA A 115 16.45 -39.41 -8.24
N ASP A 116 16.75 -39.99 -7.07
CA ASP A 116 17.77 -41.02 -7.01
C ASP A 116 17.58 -41.97 -5.82
N ARG A 117 17.44 -43.25 -6.21
CA ARG A 117 17.72 -44.54 -5.57
C ARG A 117 17.07 -44.96 -4.24
#